data_AF-A0A520YDS5-F1
#
_entry.id   AF-A0A520YDS5-F1
#
_cell.length_a   1.000
_cell.length_b   1.000
_cell.length_c   1.000
_cell.angle_alpha   90.00
_cell.angle_beta   90.00
_cell.angle_gamma   90.00
#
_symmetry.space_group_name_H-M   'P 1'
#
loop_
_entity.id
_entity.type
_entity.pdbx_description
1 polymer ?
#
loop_
_entity_poly.entity_id
_entity_poly.type
_entity_poly.pdbx_seq_one_letter_code
_entity_poly.pdbx_strand_id
1 'polypeptide(L)' 'AQDTGGAIKGANRFDTFWGAGDDARTIAGGMASRGAARILLPKSAARRAQVRR' A
#
# COMPACT_ATOMS: atom_id res chain seq x y z
N ALA A 1 6.54 1.00 -1.15
CA ALA A 1 5.52 0.93 -2.20
C ALA A 1 6.20 1.17 -3.53
N GLN A 2 5.93 0.34 -4.54
CA GLN A 2 6.63 0.36 -5.83
C GLN A 2 5.78 0.87 -6.99
N ASP A 3 4.46 0.98 -6.81
CA ASP A 3 3.51 1.44 -7.83
C ASP A 3 2.51 2.45 -7.23
N THR A 4 1.82 3.20 -8.10
CA THR A 4 0.80 4.19 -7.75
C THR A 4 -0.40 4.09 -8.70
N GLY A 5 -1.60 4.43 -8.24
CA GLY A 5 -2.81 4.37 -9.07
C GLY A 5 -3.74 5.57 -8.83
N GLY A 6 -4.44 5.99 -9.88
CA GLY A 6 -5.39 7.11 -9.81
C GLY A 6 -6.47 6.92 -8.74
N ALA A 7 -6.95 5.68 -8.55
CA ALA A 7 -7.95 5.32 -7.56
C ALA A 7 -7.38 5.06 -6.14
N ILE A 8 -6.05 5.02 -5.97
CA ILE A 8 -5.40 4.76 -4.68
C ILE A 8 -5.13 6.08 -3.99
N LYS A 9 -6.10 6.51 -3.19
CA LYS A 9 -6.08 7.78 -2.44
C LYS A 9 -6.19 7.55 -0.93
N GLY A 10 -5.53 8.41 -0.15
CA GLY A 10 -5.53 8.36 1.32
C GLY A 10 -4.34 7.61 1.92
N ALA A 11 -4.02 7.89 3.19
CA ALA A 11 -2.80 7.40 3.85
C ALA A 11 -2.78 5.88 4.15
N ASN A 12 -3.95 5.25 4.26
CA ASN A 12 -4.10 3.83 4.60
C ASN A 12 -4.91 3.10 3.51
N ARG A 13 -4.52 3.30 2.24
CA ARG A 13 -5.12 2.67 1.05
C ARG A 13 -4.02 1.99 0.25
N PHE A 14 -4.24 0.73 -0.10
CA PHE A 14 -3.27 -0.11 -0.82
C PHE A 14 -3.96 -0.85 -1.94
N ASP A 15 -3.19 -1.13 -2.98
CA ASP A 15 -3.52 -2.11 -4.00
C ASP A 15 -2.45 -3.21 -3.95
N THR A 16 -2.86 -4.46 -4.08
CA THR A 16 -1.96 -5.61 -4.03
C THR A 16 -1.95 -6.29 -5.37
N PHE A 17 -0.78 -6.36 -6.00
CA PHE A 17 -0.61 -7.01 -7.27
C PHE A 17 -0.46 -8.54 -7.09
N TRP A 18 -1.28 -9.30 -7.80
CA TRP A 18 -1.33 -10.78 -7.74
C TRP A 18 -0.69 -11.48 -8.96
N GLY A 19 -0.11 -10.74 -9.90
CA GLY A 19 0.42 -11.29 -11.14
C GLY A 19 -0.48 -11.03 -12.36
N ALA A 20 -0.20 -11.74 -13.45
CA ALA A 20 -0.96 -11.67 -14.69
C ALA A 20 -1.73 -12.98 -14.94
N GLY A 21 -2.81 -12.90 -15.70
CA GLY A 21 -3.66 -14.05 -16.06
C GLY A 21 -5.00 -14.09 -15.32
N ASP A 22 -5.84 -15.06 -15.70
CA ASP A 22 -7.22 -15.15 -15.26
C ASP A 22 -7.36 -15.46 -13.75
N ASP A 23 -6.44 -16.25 -13.21
CA ASP A 23 -6.41 -16.57 -11.77
C ASP A 23 -6.12 -15.31 -10.94
N ALA A 24 -5.10 -14.53 -11.35
CA ALA A 24 -4.76 -13.27 -10.70
C ALA A 24 -5.92 -12.27 -10.77
N ARG A 25 -6.60 -12.19 -11.91
CA ARG A 25 -7.81 -11.36 -12.09
C ARG A 25 -8.92 -11.79 -11.14
N THR A 26 -9.16 -13.09 -11.02
CA THR A 26 -10.21 -13.65 -10.17
C THR A 26 -9.95 -13.34 -8.70
N ILE A 27 -8.71 -13.54 -8.24
CA ILE A 27 -8.30 -13.22 -6.87
C ILE A 27 -8.41 -11.72 -6.60
N ALA A 28 -7.81 -10.89 -7.47
CA ALA A 28 -7.80 -9.44 -7.30
C ALA A 28 -9.21 -8.82 -7.33
N GLY A 29 -10.10 -9.34 -8.20
CA GLY A 29 -11.48 -8.87 -8.31
C GLY A 29 -12.30 -9.06 -7.03
N GLY A 30 -11.96 -10.05 -6.21
CA GLY A 30 -12.60 -10.29 -4.91
C GLY A 30 -12.08 -9.41 -3.77
N MET A 31 -11.06 -8.57 -4.00
CA MET A 31 -10.38 -7.89 -2.91
C MET A 31 -11.06 -6.59 -2.48
N ALA A 32 -11.73 -6.65 -1.34
CA ALA A 32 -12.16 -5.46 -0.61
C ALA A 32 -12.16 -5.77 0.90
N SER A 33 -11.09 -5.37 1.59
CA SER A 33 -10.95 -5.61 3.02
C SER A 33 -10.48 -4.37 3.77
N ARG A 34 -10.78 -4.34 5.08
CA ARG A 34 -10.23 -3.34 6.00
C ARG A 34 -8.93 -3.88 6.59
N GLY A 35 -7.97 -2.98 6.80
CA GLY A 35 -6.68 -3.34 7.40
C GLY A 35 -5.95 -2.12 7.95
N ALA A 36 -4.97 -2.37 8.81
CA ALA A 36 -4.06 -1.36 9.32
C ALA A 36 -2.65 -1.63 8.79
N ALA A 37 -2.04 -0.63 8.16
CA ALA A 37 -0.66 -0.73 7.73
C ALA A 37 0.33 -0.22 8.78
N ARG A 38 1.56 -0.69 8.64
CA ARG A 38 2.74 -0.13 9.30
C ARG A 38 3.74 0.23 8.21
N ILE A 39 4.27 1.45 8.26
CA ILE A 39 5.31 1.91 7.34
C ILE A 39 6.64 1.78 8.05
N LEU A 40 7.54 0.99 7.47
CA LEU A 40 8.92 0.90 7.93
C LEU A 40 9.73 2.01 7.25
N LEU A 41 10.29 2.90 8.06
CA LEU A 41 11.14 4.00 7.59
C LEU A 41 12.60 3.70 7.94
N PRO A 42 13.55 4.04 7.06
CA PRO A 42 14.96 4.12 7.44
C PRO A 42 15.12 5.03 8.67
N LYS A 43 16.04 4.68 9.60
CA LYS A 43 16.23 5.40 10.88
C LYS A 43 16.40 6.92 10.68
N SER A 44 17.15 7.33 9.66
CA SER A 44 17.38 8.74 9.33
C SER A 44 16.09 9.47 8.93
N ALA A 45 15.19 8.81 8.19
CA ALA A 45 13.89 9.35 7.80
C ALA A 45 12.93 9.40 8.99
N ALA A 46 12.91 8.37 9.84
CA ALA A 46 12.10 8.34 11.06
C ALA A 46 12.45 9.51 11.99
N ARG A 47 13.75 9.76 12.21
CA ARG A 47 14.22 10.90 13.02
C ARG A 47 13.75 12.24 12.45
N ARG A 48 13.81 12.45 11.13
CA ARG A 48 13.30 13.68 10.51
C ARG A 48 11.80 13.84 10.69
N ALA A 49 11.03 12.75 10.59
CA ALA A 49 9.58 12.79 10.77
C ALA A 49 9.18 13.10 12.23
N GLN A 50 9.96 12.65 13.21
CA GLN A 50 9.73 12.93 14.63
C GLN A 50 10.01 14.38 15.01
N VAL A 51 11.04 15.01 14.42
CA VAL A 51 11.38 16.43 14.69
C VAL A 51 10.34 17.39 14.08
N ARG A 52 9.62 16.94 13.05
CA ARG A 52 8.57 17.72 12.38
C ARG A 52 7.19 17.57 13.03
N ARG A 53 7.11 16.87 14.16
CA ARG A 53 5.87 16.58 14.87
C ARG A 53 5.76 17.48 16.09
#